data_AF-A0AAV6W4Q0-F1
#
_entry.id   AF-A0AAV6W4Q0-F1
#
_cell.length_a   1.000
_cell.length_b   1.000
_cell.length_c   1.000
_cell.angle_alpha   90.00
_cell.angle_beta   90.00
_cell.angle_gamma   90.00
#
_symmetry.space_group_name_H-M   'P 1'
#
loop_
_entity.id
_entity.type
_entity.pdbx_description
1 polymer ?
#
loop_
_entity_poly.entity_id
_entity_poly.type
_entity_poly.pdbx_seq_one_letter_code
_entity_poly.pdbx_strand_id
1 'polypeptide(L)'
;MTPSCTTGGTWEAAGELTACSVVVGADLMAAKACKNDEEEVVAVIAHELGHWKLNHTMYSFIAVQILTLLQFGGYTLVRNSKDLFQSFGFDTQPVLIGLIIFQHTVIPLQHLVSFLLNLVSRAFEFQADAFAKKLGYAAPLRAGLIKLQEENLSAMNTDPWYSAYHYSHPPLVERLAAIDEPDKKTD
;
A
#
# COMPACT_ATOMS: atom_id res chain seq x y z
N MET A 1 -37.28 -10.62 -24.74
CA MET A 1 -36.07 -9.99 -25.31
C MET A 1 -35.10 -9.75 -24.17
N THR A 2 -34.23 -10.72 -23.92
CA THR A 2 -33.10 -10.62 -23.00
C THR A 2 -31.91 -10.11 -23.80
N PRO A 3 -31.18 -9.05 -23.38
CA PRO A 3 -29.92 -8.72 -24.01
C PRO A 3 -28.84 -9.65 -23.44
N SER A 4 -28.26 -10.47 -24.32
CA SER A 4 -27.07 -11.26 -24.06
C SER A 4 -25.84 -10.37 -24.04
N CYS A 5 -25.04 -10.43 -22.98
CA CYS A 5 -23.73 -9.78 -22.90
C CYS A 5 -22.67 -10.78 -23.38
N THR A 6 -22.11 -10.55 -24.56
CA THR A 6 -20.99 -11.35 -25.10
C THR A 6 -19.67 -10.78 -24.62
N THR A 7 -18.94 -11.54 -23.81
CA THR A 7 -17.54 -11.28 -23.44
C THR A 7 -16.62 -11.76 -24.57
N GLY A 8 -16.01 -10.82 -25.30
CA GLY A 8 -15.04 -11.13 -26.34
C GLY A 8 -14.25 -9.90 -26.76
N GLY A 9 -13.19 -9.59 -26.02
CA GLY A 9 -12.19 -8.58 -26.38
C GLY A 9 -10.80 -9.15 -26.17
N THR A 10 -10.07 -9.33 -27.26
CA THR A 10 -8.67 -9.74 -27.29
C THR A 10 -7.79 -8.59 -26.80
N TRP A 11 -6.93 -8.84 -25.82
CA TRP A 11 -5.99 -7.85 -25.27
C TRP A 11 -4.76 -7.77 -26.18
N GLU A 12 -4.68 -6.72 -26.98
CA GLU A 12 -3.47 -6.40 -27.74
C GLU A 12 -2.68 -5.38 -26.94
N ALA A 13 -1.68 -5.87 -26.18
CA ALA A 13 -0.79 -5.05 -25.38
C ALA A 13 0.23 -4.34 -26.29
N ALA A 14 -0.18 -3.22 -26.88
CA ALA A 14 0.73 -2.23 -27.43
C ALA A 14 0.92 -1.12 -26.39
N GLY A 15 1.91 -1.26 -25.52
CA GLY A 15 2.25 -0.28 -24.49
C GLY A 15 3.63 0.31 -24.73
N GLU A 16 3.68 1.53 -25.28
CA GLU A 16 4.84 2.40 -25.18
C GLU A 16 5.16 2.65 -23.69
N LEU A 17 6.46 2.59 -23.32
CA LEU A 17 6.97 2.71 -21.95
C LEU A 17 6.72 4.06 -21.26
N THR A 18 5.99 4.97 -21.90
CA THR A 18 5.69 6.33 -21.44
C THR A 18 4.28 6.49 -20.85
N ALA A 19 3.38 5.52 -21.05
CA ALA A 19 2.01 5.59 -20.52
C ALA A 19 1.86 4.76 -19.24
N CYS A 20 1.36 5.38 -18.17
CA CYS A 20 0.96 4.67 -16.95
C CYS A 20 -0.50 4.24 -17.07
N SER A 21 -0.76 2.93 -17.09
CA SER A 21 -2.12 2.38 -17.12
C SER A 21 -2.67 2.28 -15.70
N VAL A 22 -3.82 2.93 -15.44
CA VAL A 22 -4.60 2.70 -14.21
C VAL A 22 -5.49 1.49 -14.46
N VAL A 23 -5.22 0.38 -13.79
CA VAL A 23 -6.04 -0.84 -13.87
C VAL A 23 -7.05 -0.80 -12.74
N VAL A 24 -8.33 -0.80 -13.09
CA VAL A 24 -9.41 -0.88 -12.11
C VAL A 24 -9.90 -2.32 -12.01
N GLY A 25 -9.89 -2.87 -10.80
CA GLY A 25 -10.33 -4.24 -10.53
C GLY A 25 -11.79 -4.47 -10.93
N ALA A 26 -12.09 -5.69 -11.39
CA ALA A 26 -13.44 -6.07 -11.82
C ALA A 26 -14.47 -5.96 -10.68
N ASP A 27 -14.05 -6.09 -9.43
CA ASP A 27 -14.91 -5.92 -8.26
C ASP A 27 -15.31 -4.44 -8.04
N LEU A 28 -14.37 -3.49 -8.24
CA LEU A 28 -14.69 -2.05 -8.26
C LEU A 28 -15.63 -1.69 -9.43
N MET A 29 -15.56 -2.46 -10.53
CA MET A 29 -16.46 -2.34 -11.67
C MET A 29 -17.76 -3.13 -11.51
N ALA A 30 -17.86 -4.07 -10.58
CA ALA A 30 -19.09 -4.81 -10.27
C ALA A 30 -19.97 -4.05 -9.28
N ALA A 31 -19.35 -3.27 -8.38
CA ALA A 31 -20.01 -2.25 -7.57
C ALA A 31 -20.84 -1.27 -8.45
N LYS A 32 -20.41 -1.04 -9.69
CA LYS A 32 -21.00 -0.20 -10.76
C LYS A 32 -22.44 -0.53 -11.17
N ALA A 33 -23.03 -1.62 -10.67
CA ALA A 33 -24.38 -2.01 -11.03
C ALA A 33 -25.48 -1.09 -10.44
N CYS A 34 -25.16 -0.06 -9.63
CA CYS A 34 -26.15 0.81 -8.99
C CYS A 34 -25.88 2.31 -9.17
N LYS A 35 -26.29 2.86 -10.33
CA LYS A 35 -26.77 4.24 -10.64
C LYS A 35 -26.06 5.53 -10.13
N ASN A 36 -25.23 5.52 -9.09
CA ASN A 36 -24.50 6.67 -8.53
C ASN A 36 -22.96 6.49 -8.54
N ASP A 37 -22.46 5.39 -9.12
CA ASP A 37 -21.05 4.96 -8.99
C ASP A 37 -20.01 5.76 -9.80
N GLU A 38 -20.40 6.51 -10.83
CA GLU A 38 -19.39 7.17 -11.69
C GLU A 38 -18.59 8.22 -10.92
N GLU A 39 -19.25 9.04 -10.09
CA GLU A 39 -18.58 10.04 -9.27
C GLU A 39 -17.74 9.40 -8.14
N GLU A 40 -18.20 8.28 -7.56
CA GLU A 40 -17.47 7.51 -6.54
C GLU A 40 -16.20 6.89 -7.12
N VAL A 41 -16.29 6.27 -8.30
CA VAL A 41 -15.14 5.70 -9.01
C VAL A 41 -14.16 6.80 -9.42
N VAL A 42 -14.64 7.93 -9.93
CA VAL A 42 -13.77 9.08 -10.24
C VAL A 42 -13.08 9.62 -8.97
N ALA A 43 -13.77 9.63 -7.83
CA ALA A 43 -13.19 10.05 -6.56
C ALA A 43 -12.09 9.10 -6.08
N VAL A 44 -12.27 7.79 -6.21
CA VAL A 44 -11.22 6.80 -5.92
C VAL A 44 -10.05 6.96 -6.89
N ILE A 45 -10.30 7.18 -8.18
CA ILE A 45 -9.23 7.47 -9.15
C ILE A 45 -8.49 8.77 -8.78
N ALA A 46 -9.20 9.79 -8.28
CA ALA A 46 -8.56 11.02 -7.82
C ALA A 46 -7.62 10.78 -6.63
N HIS A 47 -7.97 9.86 -5.72
CA HIS A 47 -7.09 9.39 -4.65
C HIS A 47 -5.85 8.68 -5.21
N GLU A 48 -6.01 7.74 -6.14
CA GLU A 48 -4.88 7.05 -6.81
C GLU A 48 -3.95 8.03 -7.56
N LEU A 49 -4.53 9.02 -8.23
CA LEU A 49 -3.76 10.11 -8.85
C LEU A 49 -3.02 10.95 -7.81
N GLY A 50 -3.53 11.06 -6.58
CA GLY A 50 -2.83 11.66 -5.45
C GLY A 50 -1.54 10.92 -5.11
N HIS A 51 -1.56 9.59 -5.07
CA HIS A 51 -0.35 8.78 -4.86
C HIS A 51 0.69 9.00 -5.95
N TRP A 52 0.24 9.11 -7.20
CA TRP A 52 1.13 9.40 -8.32
C TRP A 52 1.69 10.82 -8.24
N LYS A 53 0.85 11.82 -7.98
CA LYS A 53 1.25 13.24 -7.92
C LYS A 53 2.25 13.52 -6.80
N LEU A 54 2.11 12.84 -5.66
CA LEU A 54 2.99 12.97 -4.50
C LEU A 54 4.17 11.99 -4.53
N ASN A 55 4.33 11.22 -5.60
CA ASN A 55 5.42 10.26 -5.79
C ASN A 55 5.54 9.19 -4.68
N HIS A 56 4.43 8.84 -4.02
CA HIS A 56 4.42 7.86 -2.93
C HIS A 56 5.05 6.52 -3.36
N THR A 57 4.75 6.05 -4.56
CA THR A 57 5.32 4.82 -5.13
C THR A 57 6.83 4.90 -5.32
N MET A 58 7.36 6.06 -5.77
CA MET A 58 8.80 6.25 -5.93
C MET A 58 9.51 6.31 -4.58
N TYR A 59 8.93 6.97 -3.57
CA TYR A 59 9.47 6.96 -2.21
C TYR A 59 9.55 5.56 -1.63
N SER A 60 8.46 4.78 -1.73
CA SER A 60 8.43 3.40 -1.26
C SER A 60 9.41 2.51 -2.03
N PHE A 61 9.53 2.69 -3.35
CA PHE A 61 10.50 1.95 -4.16
C PHE A 61 11.94 2.23 -3.72
N ILE A 62 12.33 3.50 -3.60
CA ILE A 62 13.67 3.90 -3.15
C ILE A 62 13.95 3.38 -1.73
N ALA A 63 12.98 3.48 -0.83
CA ALA A 63 13.11 2.98 0.54
C ALA A 63 13.40 1.46 0.58
N VAL A 64 12.69 0.66 -0.23
CA VAL A 64 12.93 -0.77 -0.34
C VAL A 64 14.30 -1.08 -0.96
N GLN A 65 14.76 -0.32 -1.95
CA GLN A 65 16.10 -0.49 -2.52
C GLN A 65 17.20 -0.22 -1.50
N ILE A 66 17.06 0.85 -0.71
CA ILE A 66 18.01 1.18 0.38
C ILE A 66 18.01 0.07 1.43
N LEU A 67 16.83 -0.40 1.87
CA LEU A 67 16.72 -1.48 2.84
C LEU A 67 17.38 -2.77 2.34
N THR A 68 17.15 -3.12 1.08
CA THR A 68 17.76 -4.28 0.43
C THR A 68 19.29 -4.16 0.41
N LEU A 69 19.83 -2.98 0.07
CA LEU A 69 21.27 -2.73 0.08
C LEU A 69 21.85 -2.86 1.49
N LEU A 70 21.16 -2.32 2.51
CA LEU A 70 21.56 -2.44 3.91
C LEU A 70 21.54 -3.90 4.37
N GLN A 71 20.56 -4.70 3.93
CA GLN A 71 20.50 -6.14 4.22
C GLN A 71 21.68 -6.89 3.60
N PHE A 72 22.01 -6.64 2.34
CA PHE A 72 23.20 -7.23 1.71
C PHE A 72 24.49 -6.78 2.42
N GLY A 73 24.58 -5.51 2.82
CA GLY A 73 25.69 -5.02 3.63
C GLY A 73 25.79 -5.73 4.98
N GLY A 74 24.69 -5.87 5.70
CA GLY A 74 24.62 -6.60 6.98
C GLY A 74 25.00 -8.07 6.84
N TYR A 75 24.61 -8.72 5.74
CA TYR A 75 24.99 -10.10 5.45
C TYR A 75 26.52 -10.28 5.33
N THR A 76 27.26 -9.28 4.83
CA THR A 76 28.73 -9.36 4.79
C THR A 76 29.36 -9.50 6.18
N LEU A 77 28.74 -8.89 7.20
CA LEU A 77 29.21 -8.99 8.59
C LEU A 77 29.05 -10.42 9.12
N VAL A 78 27.89 -11.02 8.90
CA VAL A 78 27.60 -12.41 9.25
C VAL A 78 28.55 -13.35 8.54
N ARG A 79 28.74 -13.17 7.22
CA ARG A 79 29.59 -14.03 6.39
C ARG A 79 31.05 -14.02 6.82
N ASN A 80 31.56 -12.88 7.31
CA ASN A 80 32.95 -12.75 7.75
C ASN A 80 33.20 -13.32 9.15
N SER A 81 32.16 -13.47 9.98
CA SER A 81 32.28 -14.07 11.31
C SER A 81 32.38 -15.60 11.24
N LYS A 82 33.44 -16.20 11.80
CA LYS A 82 33.58 -17.66 11.90
C LYS A 82 32.88 -18.21 13.14
N ASP A 83 33.00 -17.48 14.24
CA ASP A 83 32.45 -17.83 15.56
C ASP A 83 30.93 -18.01 15.53
N LEU A 84 30.24 -17.23 14.69
CA LEU A 84 28.79 -17.35 14.52
C LEU A 84 28.41 -18.71 13.91
N PHE A 85 29.08 -19.15 12.85
CA PHE A 85 28.81 -20.45 12.22
C PHE A 85 29.18 -21.62 13.14
N GLN A 86 30.28 -21.48 13.88
CA GLN A 86 30.70 -22.48 14.86
C GLN A 86 29.69 -22.62 16.01
N SER A 87 29.08 -21.52 16.44
CA SER A 87 28.03 -21.54 17.47
C SER A 87 26.78 -22.33 17.04
N PHE A 88 26.53 -22.42 15.73
CA PHE A 88 25.47 -23.25 15.15
C PHE A 88 25.95 -24.66 14.74
N GLY A 89 27.20 -25.04 15.06
CA GLY A 89 27.76 -26.37 14.80
C GLY A 89 28.31 -26.57 13.39
N PHE A 90 28.63 -25.50 12.66
CA PHE A 90 29.21 -25.58 11.32
C PHE A 90 30.70 -25.21 11.31
N ASP A 91 31.54 -26.15 10.87
CA ASP A 91 32.99 -25.94 10.70
C ASP A 91 33.32 -25.19 9.39
N THR A 92 32.39 -25.21 8.44
CA THR A 92 32.50 -24.47 7.18
C THR A 92 31.50 -23.31 7.17
N GLN A 93 31.67 -22.35 6.25
CA GLN A 93 30.78 -21.19 6.12
C GLN A 93 29.95 -21.29 4.82
N PRO A 94 28.97 -22.21 4.74
CA PRO A 94 28.10 -22.31 3.57
C PRO A 94 27.20 -21.07 3.45
N VAL A 95 27.16 -20.50 2.24
CA VAL A 95 26.45 -19.24 1.93
C VAL A 95 24.96 -19.32 2.31
N LEU A 96 24.29 -20.43 1.99
CA LEU A 96 22.86 -20.60 2.26
C LEU A 96 22.54 -20.58 3.76
N ILE A 97 23.34 -21.25 4.58
CA ILE A 97 23.14 -21.28 6.04
C ILE A 97 23.41 -19.90 6.64
N GLY A 98 24.43 -19.19 6.15
CA GLY A 98 24.70 -17.81 6.55
C GLY A 98 23.51 -16.89 6.29
N LEU A 99 22.83 -17.05 5.15
CA LEU A 99 21.64 -16.27 4.81
C LEU A 99 20.47 -16.59 5.76
N ILE A 100 20.26 -17.85 6.12
CA ILE A 100 19.21 -18.27 7.06
C ILE A 100 19.48 -17.69 8.45
N ILE A 101 20.70 -17.81 8.97
CA ILE A 101 21.09 -17.24 10.27
C ILE A 101 20.90 -15.72 10.25
N PHE A 102 21.32 -15.06 9.18
CA PHE A 102 21.14 -13.61 9.01
C PHE A 102 19.66 -13.23 9.05
N GLN A 103 18.79 -13.89 8.26
CA GLN A 103 17.35 -13.63 8.25
C GLN A 103 16.75 -13.69 9.65
N HIS A 104 17.07 -14.73 10.43
CA HIS A 104 16.56 -14.88 11.79
C HIS A 104 17.11 -13.81 12.74
N THR A 105 18.38 -13.43 12.58
CA THR A 105 19.02 -12.40 13.41
C THR A 105 18.42 -11.02 13.18
N VAL A 106 17.98 -10.71 11.96
CA VAL A 106 17.42 -9.39 11.62
C VAL A 106 15.91 -9.26 11.83
N ILE A 107 15.19 -10.34 12.17
CA ILE A 107 13.74 -10.31 12.45
C ILE A 107 13.31 -9.15 13.37
N PRO A 108 13.90 -8.96 14.58
CA PRO A 108 13.45 -7.88 15.47
C PRO A 108 13.64 -6.49 14.85
N LEU A 109 14.74 -6.29 14.13
CA LEU A 109 14.99 -5.04 13.39
C LEU A 109 13.97 -4.87 12.26
N GLN A 110 13.63 -5.94 11.54
CA GLN A 110 12.65 -5.92 10.47
C GLN A 110 11.25 -5.54 10.98
N HIS A 111 10.84 -6.01 12.15
CA HIS A 111 9.57 -5.60 12.77
C HIS A 111 9.56 -4.10 13.11
N LEU A 112 10.66 -3.55 13.61
CA LEU A 112 10.77 -2.11 13.89
C LEU A 112 10.70 -1.28 12.60
N VAL A 113 11.44 -1.68 11.57
CA VAL A 113 11.43 -1.00 10.26
C VAL A 113 10.05 -1.09 9.63
N SER A 114 9.41 -2.27 9.66
CA SER A 114 8.06 -2.47 9.14
C SER A 114 7.04 -1.56 9.83
N PHE A 115 7.13 -1.40 11.15
CA PHE A 115 6.26 -0.49 11.89
C PHE A 115 6.42 0.96 11.40
N LEU A 116 7.66 1.44 11.23
CA LEU A 116 7.91 2.78 10.73
C LEU A 116 7.40 2.97 9.30
N LEU A 117 7.60 1.98 8.42
CA LEU A 117 7.10 2.02 7.05
C LEU A 117 5.56 2.02 7.01
N ASN A 118 4.89 1.28 7.90
CA ASN A 118 3.44 1.29 8.02
C ASN A 118 2.92 2.68 8.43
N LEU A 119 3.57 3.36 9.38
CA LEU A 119 3.22 4.73 9.76
C LEU A 119 3.37 5.71 8.59
N VAL A 120 4.44 5.59 7.81
CA VAL A 120 4.66 6.42 6.61
C VAL A 120 3.59 6.12 5.55
N SER A 121 3.27 4.85 5.33
CA SER A 121 2.19 4.43 4.42
C SER A 121 0.85 5.05 4.82
N ARG A 122 0.51 5.02 6.12
CA ARG A 122 -0.71 5.67 6.61
C ARG A 122 -0.71 7.18 6.36
N ALA A 123 0.42 7.84 6.50
CA ALA A 123 0.55 9.27 6.20
C ALA A 123 0.36 9.56 4.69
N PHE A 124 0.77 8.64 3.80
CA PHE A 124 0.54 8.76 2.36
C PHE A 124 -0.94 8.67 2.00
N GLU A 125 -1.70 7.81 2.66
CA GLU A 125 -3.15 7.70 2.48
C GLU A 125 -3.86 9.01 2.82
N PHE A 126 -3.55 9.62 3.96
CA PHE A 126 -4.15 10.90 4.35
C PHE A 126 -3.79 12.04 3.38
N GLN A 127 -2.57 12.02 2.82
CA GLN A 127 -2.17 13.01 1.82
C GLN A 127 -2.91 12.80 0.49
N ALA A 128 -3.15 11.56 0.08
CA ALA A 128 -3.93 11.23 -1.10
C ALA A 128 -5.42 11.59 -0.92
N ASP A 129 -6.00 11.32 0.24
CA ASP A 129 -7.37 11.75 0.60
C ASP A 129 -7.50 13.27 0.57
N ALA A 130 -6.53 13.99 1.14
CA ALA A 130 -6.48 15.45 1.08
C ALA A 130 -6.33 15.98 -0.36
N PHE A 131 -5.64 15.26 -1.24
CA PHE A 131 -5.53 15.62 -2.65
C PHE A 131 -6.87 15.46 -3.38
N ALA A 132 -7.58 14.34 -3.18
CA ALA A 132 -8.92 14.13 -3.74
C ALA A 132 -9.93 15.16 -3.21
N LYS A 133 -9.83 15.52 -1.92
CA LYS A 133 -10.62 16.59 -1.32
C LYS A 133 -10.38 17.96 -1.97
N LYS A 134 -9.11 18.32 -2.22
CA LYS A 134 -8.75 19.57 -2.93
C LYS A 134 -9.30 19.65 -4.35
N LEU A 135 -9.53 18.51 -5.00
CA LEU A 135 -10.16 18.41 -6.31
C LEU A 135 -11.69 18.52 -6.27
N GLY A 136 -12.30 18.60 -5.07
CA GLY A 136 -13.74 18.71 -4.88
C GLY A 136 -14.48 17.37 -4.74
N TYR A 137 -13.75 16.24 -4.65
CA TYR A 137 -14.35 14.90 -4.61
C TYR A 137 -14.53 14.34 -3.18
N ALA A 138 -14.59 15.19 -2.15
CA ALA A 138 -14.70 14.75 -0.75
C ALA A 138 -15.96 13.92 -0.46
N ALA A 139 -17.13 14.41 -0.89
CA ALA A 139 -18.40 13.72 -0.69
C ALA A 139 -18.49 12.38 -1.44
N PRO A 140 -18.16 12.28 -2.74
CA PRO A 140 -18.17 11.00 -3.44
C PRO A 140 -17.08 10.04 -2.97
N LEU A 141 -15.90 10.54 -2.53
CA LEU A 141 -14.87 9.69 -1.94
C LEU A 141 -15.37 9.01 -0.65
N ARG A 142 -16.03 9.78 0.22
CA ARG A 142 -16.63 9.25 1.45
C ARG A 142 -17.64 8.13 1.17
N ALA A 143 -18.53 8.32 0.21
CA ALA A 143 -19.50 7.30 -0.18
C ALA A 143 -18.82 6.04 -0.72
N GLY A 144 -17.84 6.21 -1.64
CA GLY A 144 -17.08 5.10 -2.21
C GLY A 144 -16.30 4.31 -1.16
N LEU A 145 -15.66 4.96 -0.20
CA LEU A 145 -14.92 4.29 0.87
C LEU A 145 -15.83 3.48 1.81
N ILE A 146 -17.03 3.98 2.12
CA ILE A 146 -18.01 3.23 2.93
C ILE A 146 -18.47 1.99 2.17
N LYS A 147 -18.83 2.14 0.90
CA LYS A 147 -19.29 1.03 0.05
C LYS A 147 -18.20 -0.05 -0.10
N LEU A 148 -16.95 0.37 -0.33
CA LEU A 148 -15.80 -0.54 -0.38
C LEU A 148 -15.57 -1.29 0.92
N GLN A 149 -15.77 -0.64 2.07
CA GLN A 149 -15.64 -1.29 3.37
C GLN A 149 -16.75 -2.33 3.59
N GLU A 150 -17.99 -2.01 3.21
CA GLU A 150 -19.15 -2.90 3.30
C GLU A 150 -18.96 -4.14 2.42
N GLU A 151 -18.51 -3.97 1.18
CA GLU A 151 -18.26 -5.08 0.24
C GLU A 151 -17.10 -5.98 0.70
N ASN A 152 -16.05 -5.40 1.27
CA ASN A 152 -14.90 -6.16 1.78
C ASN A 152 -15.12 -6.75 3.18
N LEU A 153 -16.24 -6.46 3.85
CA LEU A 153 -16.56 -6.90 5.22
C LEU A 153 -15.43 -6.62 6.22
N SER A 154 -14.72 -5.52 6.01
CA SER A 154 -13.51 -5.17 6.75
C SER A 154 -13.85 -4.65 8.16
N ALA A 155 -12.96 -4.89 9.13
CA ALA A 155 -13.15 -4.46 10.51
C ALA A 155 -13.25 -2.92 10.61
N MET A 156 -14.37 -2.41 11.13
CA MET A 156 -14.62 -0.97 11.22
C MET A 156 -13.95 -0.29 12.43
N ASN A 157 -13.87 -0.99 13.56
CA ASN A 157 -13.29 -0.46 14.80
C ASN A 157 -12.19 -1.40 15.29
N THR A 158 -10.95 -1.04 14.96
CA THR A 158 -9.76 -1.77 15.38
C THR A 158 -8.99 -0.97 16.40
N ASP A 159 -8.36 -1.65 17.35
CA ASP A 159 -7.51 -1.01 18.36
C ASP A 159 -6.42 -0.13 17.70
N PRO A 160 -6.17 1.09 18.19
CA PRO A 160 -5.21 2.02 17.57
C PRO A 160 -3.77 1.50 17.50
N TRP A 161 -3.34 0.68 18.47
CA TRP A 161 -1.99 0.10 18.47
C TRP A 161 -1.92 -1.08 17.51
N TYR A 162 -2.97 -1.90 17.49
CA TYR A 162 -3.08 -2.98 16.52
C TYR A 162 -3.08 -2.46 15.08
N SER A 163 -3.87 -1.41 14.80
CA SER A 163 -3.94 -0.80 13.46
C SER A 163 -2.62 -0.15 13.06
N ALA A 164 -1.97 0.56 13.99
CA ALA A 164 -0.66 1.17 13.73
C ALA A 164 0.43 0.16 13.41
N TYR A 165 0.36 -1.04 14.00
CA TYR A 165 1.35 -2.07 13.77
C TYR A 165 1.08 -2.91 12.53
N HIS A 166 -0.17 -3.34 12.32
CA HIS A 166 -0.50 -4.32 11.30
C HIS A 166 -1.03 -3.75 9.99
N TYR A 167 -1.62 -2.55 10.00
CA TYR A 167 -2.29 -2.02 8.80
C TYR A 167 -1.45 -0.95 8.11
N SER A 168 -1.26 -1.15 6.80
CA SER A 168 -0.68 -0.15 5.90
C SER A 168 -1.64 1.01 5.60
N HIS A 169 -2.95 0.75 5.72
CA HIS A 169 -4.01 1.75 5.57
C HIS A 169 -4.63 2.08 6.94
N PRO A 170 -4.90 3.37 7.22
CA PRO A 170 -5.62 3.76 8.42
C PRO A 170 -7.06 3.23 8.39
N PRO A 171 -7.68 2.91 9.55
CA PRO A 171 -9.08 2.53 9.63
C PRO A 171 -10.01 3.54 8.96
N LEU A 172 -11.13 3.06 8.42
CA LEU A 172 -12.11 3.91 7.72
C LEU A 172 -12.54 5.13 8.55
N VAL A 173 -12.77 4.93 9.85
CA VAL A 173 -13.21 6.00 10.76
C VAL A 173 -12.22 7.17 10.80
N GLU A 174 -10.92 6.87 10.79
CA GLU A 174 -9.87 7.90 10.78
C GLU A 174 -9.83 8.67 9.46
N ARG A 175 -10.02 7.96 8.33
CA ARG A 175 -10.06 8.57 6.99
C ARG A 175 -11.27 9.48 6.83
N LEU A 176 -12.44 9.01 7.23
CA LEU A 176 -13.67 9.81 7.17
C LEU A 176 -13.57 11.08 8.03
N ALA A 177 -13.01 10.96 9.24
CA ALA A 177 -12.77 12.11 10.11
C ALA A 177 -11.84 13.15 9.45
N ALA A 178 -10.78 12.71 8.77
CA ALA A 178 -9.86 13.59 8.06
C ALA A 178 -10.49 14.26 6.82
N ILE A 179 -11.40 13.57 6.12
CA ILE A 179 -12.14 14.12 4.98
C ILE A 179 -13.15 15.18 5.44
N ASP A 180 -13.85 14.92 6.56
CA ASP A 180 -14.90 15.78 7.12
C ASP A 180 -14.33 17.03 7.84
N GLU A 181 -13.06 17.04 8.23
CA GLU A 181 -12.42 18.20 8.86
C GLU A 181 -12.41 19.39 7.88
N PRO A 182 -12.89 20.59 8.26
CA PRO A 182 -12.90 21.74 7.34
C PRO A 182 -11.47 22.18 6.99
N ASP A 183 -11.26 22.61 5.75
CA ASP A 183 -9.94 23.12 5.33
C ASP A 183 -9.53 24.30 6.22
N LYS A 184 -8.40 24.18 6.93
CA LYS A 184 -7.80 25.32 7.60
C LYS A 184 -7.44 26.34 6.54
N LYS A 185 -8.10 27.51 6.57
CA LYS A 185 -7.72 28.66 5.76
C LYS A 185 -6.24 28.96 6.03
N THR A 186 -5.39 28.70 5.06
CA THR A 186 -4.05 29.29 5.01
C THR A 186 -4.26 30.75 4.63
N ASP A 187 -4.20 31.62 5.64
CA ASP A 187 -4.06 33.07 5.50
C ASP A 187 -2.68 33.43 4.91
#